data_AF-A0A8C5KJK3-F1
#
_entry.id   AF-A0A8C5KJK3-F1
#
_cell.length_a   1.000
_cell.length_b   1.000
_cell.length_c   1.000
_cell.angle_alpha   90.00
_cell.angle_beta   90.00
_cell.angle_gamma   90.00
#
_symmetry.space_group_name_H-M   'P 1'
#
loop_
_entity.id
_entity.type
_entity.pdbx_description
1 polymer ?
#
loop_
_entity_poly.entity_id
_entity_poly.type
_entity_poly.pdbx_seq_one_letter_code
_entity_poly.pdbx_strand_id
1 'polypeptide(L)'
;MGSQVSADTGALHVVIVGGGFGGIAAASQLQALNIPFMLVDMKDSFHHNVAALRASVESGFAKKTFISYSVTFKDNFRQGQVVGIDLKNHTVLLQGGEALPFSHLILATGSTGPFPGKFNKVASQQAAIQAYEDMVKQVQRSQFIVVVGGGSAGVEMAAEIKTDYPDKEVTLIHSQVPLADKELLPCVRQEVKEILLRKGVQLLLSERVTNLEELVLNEYQEYIKVQTDKGTEVATNLVILCNGIKINSAAYCSAFENKLASNGALRVNEFLQVEGHSNVYAIGDCADVKEPKMAYHAGLHASVVVANIVNSTKQRPLKTYKP
;
A
#
# COMPACT_ATOMS: atom_id res chain seq x y z
N MET A 1 -36.71 -32.97 15.36
CA MET A 1 -36.93 -31.54 15.66
C MET A 1 -35.56 -30.90 15.87
N GLY A 2 -34.97 -30.37 14.80
CA GLY A 2 -33.68 -29.67 14.85
C GLY A 2 -33.93 -28.21 14.54
N SER A 3 -33.94 -27.36 15.57
CA SER A 3 -34.07 -25.93 15.43
C SER A 3 -32.79 -25.38 14.80
N GLN A 4 -32.82 -25.12 13.49
CA GLN A 4 -31.92 -24.17 12.87
C GLN A 4 -32.21 -22.81 13.47
N VAL A 5 -31.31 -22.33 14.33
CA VAL A 5 -31.28 -20.93 14.73
C VAL A 5 -30.74 -20.17 13.54
N SER A 6 -31.65 -19.76 12.66
CA SER A 6 -31.43 -18.70 11.69
C SER A 6 -31.14 -17.42 12.48
N ALA A 7 -29.86 -17.10 12.65
CA ALA A 7 -29.47 -15.77 13.08
C ALA A 7 -29.96 -14.78 12.02
N ASP A 8 -30.68 -13.76 12.44
CA ASP A 8 -31.28 -12.74 11.60
C ASP A 8 -30.17 -11.98 10.82
N THR A 9 -29.86 -12.45 9.60
CA THR A 9 -28.81 -11.90 8.73
C THR A 9 -29.20 -10.56 8.11
N GLY A 10 -30.35 -9.99 8.47
CA GLY A 10 -30.82 -8.68 7.98
C GLY A 10 -30.10 -7.46 8.59
N ALA A 11 -29.38 -7.62 9.70
CA ALA A 11 -28.76 -6.48 10.43
C ALA A 11 -27.25 -6.32 10.25
N LEU A 12 -26.53 -7.36 9.81
CA LEU A 12 -25.07 -7.33 9.67
C LEU A 12 -24.67 -7.08 8.23
N HIS A 13 -24.20 -5.87 7.96
CA HIS A 13 -23.58 -5.49 6.69
C HIS A 13 -22.24 -4.80 6.95
N VAL A 14 -21.16 -5.37 6.42
CA VAL A 14 -19.79 -4.85 6.61
C VAL A 14 -19.34 -4.12 5.35
N VAL A 15 -18.97 -2.84 5.44
CA VAL A 15 -18.33 -2.14 4.33
C VAL A 15 -16.82 -2.09 4.56
N ILE A 16 -16.04 -2.47 3.54
CA ILE A 16 -14.58 -2.41 3.54
C ILE A 16 -14.15 -1.34 2.55
N VAL A 17 -13.44 -0.33 3.02
CA VAL A 17 -12.91 0.75 2.18
C VAL A 17 -11.43 0.54 1.91
N GLY A 18 -11.10 0.16 0.68
CA GLY A 18 -9.76 -0.13 0.19
C GLY A 18 -9.50 -1.63 0.06
N GLY A 19 -9.17 -2.07 -1.15
CA GLY A 19 -8.81 -3.43 -1.51
C GLY A 19 -7.30 -3.71 -1.50
N GLY A 20 -6.54 -3.04 -0.62
CA GLY A 20 -5.16 -3.44 -0.35
C GLY A 20 -5.07 -4.78 0.39
N PHE A 21 -3.87 -5.18 0.82
CA PHE A 21 -3.64 -6.44 1.56
C PHE A 21 -4.60 -6.68 2.73
N GLY A 22 -4.82 -5.66 3.58
CA GLY A 22 -5.76 -5.77 4.70
C GLY A 22 -7.21 -5.91 4.24
N GLY A 23 -7.62 -5.16 3.23
CA GLY A 23 -8.97 -5.19 2.70
C GLY A 23 -9.32 -6.53 2.04
N ILE A 24 -8.45 -7.07 1.19
CA ILE A 24 -8.67 -8.38 0.56
C ILE A 24 -8.63 -9.50 1.59
N ALA A 25 -7.78 -9.40 2.62
CA ALA A 25 -7.74 -10.39 3.69
C ALA A 25 -9.03 -10.39 4.50
N ALA A 26 -9.56 -9.21 4.84
CA ALA A 26 -10.84 -9.08 5.54
C ALA A 26 -12.00 -9.59 4.68
N ALA A 27 -12.08 -9.18 3.40
CA ALA A 27 -13.10 -9.62 2.47
C ALA A 27 -13.11 -11.14 2.28
N SER A 28 -11.93 -11.75 2.11
CA SER A 28 -11.80 -13.21 1.94
C SER A 28 -12.26 -13.98 3.19
N GLN A 29 -11.94 -13.48 4.38
CA GLN A 29 -12.40 -14.11 5.63
C GLN A 29 -13.91 -13.94 5.85
N LEU A 30 -14.47 -12.77 5.57
CA LEU A 30 -15.93 -12.55 5.63
C LEU A 30 -16.66 -13.45 4.63
N GLN A 31 -16.15 -13.58 3.41
CA GLN A 31 -16.68 -14.49 2.38
C GLN A 31 -16.67 -15.95 2.86
N ALA A 32 -15.55 -16.42 3.44
CA ALA A 32 -15.45 -17.78 3.97
C ALA A 32 -16.42 -18.05 5.14
N LEU A 33 -16.77 -17.02 5.91
CA LEU A 33 -17.74 -17.09 7.00
C LEU A 33 -19.19 -16.86 6.56
N ASN A 34 -19.44 -16.62 5.26
CA ASN A 34 -20.74 -16.21 4.71
C ASN A 34 -21.34 -14.97 5.40
N ILE A 35 -20.50 -14.02 5.79
CA ILE A 35 -20.93 -12.75 6.38
C ILE A 35 -21.14 -11.73 5.26
N PRO A 36 -22.31 -11.05 5.16
CA PRO A 36 -22.54 -10.05 4.14
C PRO A 36 -21.55 -8.89 4.22
N PHE A 37 -20.91 -8.57 3.09
CA PHE A 37 -19.95 -7.46 3.01
C PHE A 37 -20.00 -6.76 1.64
N MET A 38 -19.44 -5.56 1.59
CA MET A 38 -19.14 -4.85 0.35
C MET A 38 -17.72 -4.30 0.40
N LEU A 39 -16.86 -4.78 -0.50
CA LEU A 39 -15.53 -4.22 -0.74
C LEU A 39 -15.62 -3.06 -1.72
N VAL A 40 -15.07 -1.92 -1.35
CA VAL A 40 -15.06 -0.69 -2.14
C VAL A 40 -13.62 -0.28 -2.43
N ASP A 41 -13.25 -0.15 -3.70
CA ASP A 41 -11.94 0.36 -4.13
C ASP A 41 -12.09 1.18 -5.42
N MET A 42 -11.26 2.20 -5.60
CA MET A 42 -11.25 3.00 -6.84
C MET A 42 -10.73 2.20 -8.05
N LYS A 43 -9.90 1.18 -7.79
CA LYS A 43 -9.35 0.26 -8.80
C LYS A 43 -10.28 -0.95 -8.98
N ASP A 44 -10.25 -1.54 -10.16
CA ASP A 44 -10.99 -2.76 -10.50
C ASP A 44 -10.28 -4.07 -10.07
N SER A 45 -9.06 -3.96 -9.57
CA SER A 45 -8.18 -5.08 -9.26
C SER A 45 -7.30 -4.82 -8.04
N PHE A 46 -7.06 -5.91 -7.31
CA PHE A 46 -5.99 -5.99 -6.32
C PHE A 46 -4.66 -5.86 -7.04
N HIS A 47 -3.73 -5.14 -6.43
CA HIS A 47 -2.35 -5.09 -6.87
C HIS A 47 -1.45 -5.58 -5.74
N HIS A 48 -0.77 -6.71 -5.97
CA HIS A 48 0.25 -7.28 -5.10
C HIS A 48 1.53 -6.43 -5.15
N ASN A 49 1.45 -5.22 -4.61
CA ASN A 49 2.47 -4.19 -4.76
C ASN A 49 3.83 -4.53 -4.11
N VAL A 50 3.91 -5.53 -3.23
CA VAL A 50 5.19 -6.11 -2.75
C VAL A 50 6.02 -6.68 -3.92
N ALA A 51 5.37 -7.07 -5.02
CA ALA A 51 6.03 -7.60 -6.21
C ALA A 51 6.15 -6.54 -7.33
N ALA A 52 5.82 -5.27 -7.05
CA ALA A 52 5.75 -4.21 -8.04
C ALA A 52 7.11 -3.84 -8.63
N LEU A 53 8.16 -3.87 -7.81
CA LEU A 53 9.51 -3.50 -8.26
C LEU A 53 10.05 -4.53 -9.26
N ARG A 54 9.87 -5.82 -8.97
CA ARG A 54 10.12 -6.89 -9.96
C ARG A 54 9.29 -6.72 -11.22
N ALA A 55 7.99 -6.43 -11.06
CA ALA A 55 7.09 -6.20 -12.20
C ALA A 55 7.53 -5.01 -13.09
N SER A 56 8.36 -4.11 -12.59
CA SER A 56 8.91 -2.97 -13.33
C SER A 56 10.25 -3.26 -14.03
N VAL A 57 10.81 -4.44 -13.85
CA VAL A 57 12.12 -4.87 -14.38
C VAL A 57 11.97 -6.11 -15.28
N GLU A 58 11.11 -7.06 -14.89
CA GLU A 58 10.85 -8.33 -15.59
C GLU A 58 9.59 -8.24 -16.48
N SER A 59 9.76 -8.33 -17.80
CA SER A 59 8.62 -8.27 -18.74
C SER A 59 7.63 -9.42 -18.53
N GLY A 60 6.33 -9.12 -18.62
CA GLY A 60 5.26 -10.09 -18.42
C GLY A 60 4.96 -10.42 -16.95
N PHE A 61 5.83 -10.05 -16.01
CA PHE A 61 5.66 -10.37 -14.60
C PHE A 61 4.46 -9.65 -13.98
N ALA A 62 4.17 -8.42 -14.42
CA ALA A 62 3.05 -7.61 -13.94
C ALA A 62 1.69 -8.34 -14.01
N LYS A 63 1.48 -9.19 -15.02
CA LYS A 63 0.23 -9.96 -15.15
C LYS A 63 -0.05 -10.87 -13.94
N LYS A 64 0.98 -11.28 -13.22
CA LYS A 64 0.88 -12.13 -12.02
C LYS A 64 0.59 -11.33 -10.75
N THR A 65 0.72 -10.00 -10.79
CA THR A 65 0.57 -9.14 -9.62
C THR A 65 -0.80 -8.49 -9.51
N PHE A 66 -1.66 -8.63 -10.52
CA PHE A 66 -3.02 -8.08 -10.51
C PHE A 66 -4.09 -9.18 -10.47
N ILE A 67 -5.07 -9.03 -9.58
CA ILE A 67 -6.18 -9.97 -9.40
C ILE A 67 -7.50 -9.20 -9.44
N SER A 68 -8.41 -9.57 -10.34
CA SER A 68 -9.68 -8.88 -10.52
C SER A 68 -10.60 -9.04 -9.30
N TYR A 69 -11.12 -7.92 -8.78
CA TYR A 69 -12.08 -7.97 -7.67
C TYR A 69 -13.44 -8.50 -8.11
N SER A 70 -13.92 -8.13 -9.30
CA SER A 70 -15.22 -8.59 -9.80
C SER A 70 -15.23 -10.11 -10.03
N VAL A 71 -14.11 -10.70 -10.44
CA VAL A 71 -13.97 -12.17 -10.53
C VAL A 71 -13.93 -12.80 -9.13
N THR A 72 -13.19 -12.20 -8.19
CA THR A 72 -12.94 -12.79 -6.85
C THR A 72 -14.15 -12.67 -5.92
N PHE A 73 -14.76 -11.49 -5.84
CA PHE A 73 -15.80 -11.15 -4.87
C PHE A 73 -17.20 -11.00 -5.47
N LYS A 74 -17.31 -11.01 -6.81
CA LYS A 74 -18.59 -10.93 -7.54
C LYS A 74 -19.40 -9.72 -7.07
N ASP A 75 -20.65 -9.95 -6.65
CA ASP A 75 -21.59 -8.93 -6.19
C ASP A 75 -21.17 -8.26 -4.85
N ASN A 76 -20.16 -8.80 -4.15
CA ASN A 76 -19.61 -8.18 -2.93
C ASN A 76 -18.51 -7.15 -3.22
N PHE A 77 -18.37 -6.71 -4.47
CA PHE A 77 -17.42 -5.66 -4.86
C PHE A 77 -18.14 -4.50 -5.56
N ARG A 78 -17.78 -3.28 -5.15
CA ARG A 78 -18.21 -2.03 -5.77
C ARG A 78 -16.97 -1.22 -6.15
N GLN A 79 -16.72 -1.04 -7.45
CA GLN A 79 -15.71 -0.09 -7.88
C GLN A 79 -16.20 1.33 -7.64
N GLY A 80 -15.40 2.16 -6.96
CA GLY A 80 -15.73 3.56 -6.69
C GLY A 80 -14.72 4.24 -5.77
N GLN A 81 -14.54 5.55 -5.94
CA GLN A 81 -13.73 6.36 -5.04
C GLN A 81 -14.56 6.78 -3.83
N VAL A 82 -14.15 6.40 -2.62
CA VAL A 82 -14.76 6.91 -1.39
C VAL A 82 -14.27 8.33 -1.11
N VAL A 83 -15.22 9.25 -0.91
CA VAL A 83 -14.97 10.68 -0.68
C VAL A 83 -15.37 11.16 0.71
N GLY A 84 -16.02 10.31 1.51
CA GLY A 84 -16.39 10.64 2.88
C GLY A 84 -17.04 9.49 3.63
N ILE A 85 -17.13 9.65 4.94
CA ILE A 85 -17.86 8.77 5.86
C ILE A 85 -18.88 9.61 6.61
N ASP A 86 -20.16 9.25 6.52
CA ASP A 86 -21.22 9.85 7.33
C ASP A 86 -21.48 8.96 8.55
N LEU A 87 -20.93 9.36 9.69
CA LEU A 87 -21.06 8.65 10.96
C LEU A 87 -22.45 8.78 11.58
N LYS A 88 -23.22 9.80 11.23
CA LYS A 88 -24.57 9.99 11.75
C LYS A 88 -25.53 8.99 11.11
N ASN A 89 -25.46 8.89 9.79
CA ASN A 89 -26.32 8.00 9.01
C ASN A 89 -25.71 6.61 8.77
N HIS A 90 -24.48 6.38 9.24
CA HIS A 90 -23.74 5.13 9.05
C HIS A 90 -23.60 4.75 7.58
N THR A 91 -23.11 5.68 6.75
CA THR A 91 -22.91 5.45 5.32
C THR A 91 -21.51 5.82 4.84
N VAL A 92 -21.01 5.07 3.86
CA VAL A 92 -19.81 5.40 3.08
C VAL A 92 -20.24 6.15 1.82
N LEU A 93 -19.66 7.32 1.58
CA LEU A 93 -20.01 8.20 0.46
C LEU A 93 -19.05 7.98 -0.71
N LEU A 94 -19.60 7.64 -1.86
CA LEU A 94 -18.86 7.47 -3.11
C LEU A 94 -18.89 8.77 -3.93
N GLN A 95 -17.81 8.98 -4.70
CA GLN A 95 -17.82 9.96 -5.77
C GLN A 95 -18.96 9.64 -6.75
N GLY A 96 -19.78 10.63 -7.08
CA GLY A 96 -20.99 10.44 -7.89
C GLY A 96 -22.29 10.35 -7.08
N GLY A 97 -22.22 10.39 -5.74
CA GLY A 97 -23.38 10.61 -4.86
C GLY A 97 -24.05 9.34 -4.31
N GLU A 98 -23.55 8.16 -4.66
CA GLU A 98 -24.00 6.91 -4.03
C GLU A 98 -23.56 6.85 -2.56
N ALA A 99 -24.45 6.35 -1.70
CA ALA A 99 -24.21 6.17 -0.27
C ALA A 99 -24.44 4.70 0.10
N LEU A 100 -23.42 4.06 0.68
CA LEU A 100 -23.44 2.66 1.06
C LEU A 100 -23.65 2.53 2.59
N PRO A 101 -24.81 2.04 3.06
CA PRO A 101 -25.05 1.88 4.49
C PRO A 101 -24.17 0.78 5.07
N PHE A 102 -23.76 0.93 6.33
CA PHE A 102 -22.97 -0.08 7.03
C PHE A 102 -23.45 -0.27 8.47
N SER A 103 -23.36 -1.51 8.95
CA SER A 103 -23.42 -1.81 10.38
C SER A 103 -22.02 -1.72 11.01
N HIS A 104 -21.01 -2.16 10.25
CA HIS A 104 -19.60 -2.14 10.62
C HIS A 104 -18.77 -1.65 9.43
N LEU A 105 -17.73 -0.88 9.72
CA LEU A 105 -16.85 -0.27 8.72
C LEU A 105 -15.41 -0.70 8.97
N ILE A 106 -14.73 -1.18 7.92
CA ILE A 106 -13.29 -1.46 7.93
C ILE A 106 -12.60 -0.46 7.00
N LEU A 107 -11.81 0.45 7.56
CA LEU A 107 -10.97 1.39 6.81
C LEU A 107 -9.61 0.74 6.56
N ALA A 108 -9.32 0.46 5.29
CA ALA A 108 -8.10 -0.18 4.80
C ALA A 108 -7.50 0.60 3.62
N THR A 109 -7.54 1.93 3.69
CA THR A 109 -7.18 2.85 2.58
C THR A 109 -5.68 2.83 2.24
N GLY A 110 -4.85 2.30 3.15
CA GLY A 110 -3.43 2.13 2.94
C GLY A 110 -2.67 3.45 2.76
N SER A 111 -1.65 3.41 1.92
CA SER A 111 -0.78 4.54 1.63
C SER A 111 -0.48 4.66 0.13
N THR A 112 -0.27 5.90 -0.31
CA THR A 112 0.17 6.29 -1.65
C THR A 112 1.67 6.52 -1.67
N GLY A 113 2.31 6.32 -2.82
CA GLY A 113 3.74 6.55 -3.03
C GLY A 113 4.10 6.70 -4.49
N PRO A 114 5.35 6.94 -4.85
CA PRO A 114 5.77 6.99 -6.25
C PRO A 114 5.65 5.62 -6.93
N PHE A 115 5.34 5.66 -8.23
CA PHE A 115 5.49 4.53 -9.14
C PHE A 115 7.01 4.31 -9.42
N PRO A 116 7.51 3.06 -9.56
CA PRO A 116 6.78 1.80 -9.70
C PRO A 116 6.37 1.10 -8.39
N GLY A 117 6.88 1.53 -7.22
CA GLY A 117 6.57 0.85 -5.95
C GLY A 117 5.09 0.91 -5.54
N LYS A 118 4.38 1.98 -5.93
CA LYS A 118 2.94 2.14 -5.72
C LYS A 118 2.25 2.58 -7.00
N PHE A 119 1.11 1.97 -7.31
CA PHE A 119 0.25 2.36 -8.42
C PHE A 119 -1.03 3.03 -7.89
N ASN A 120 -1.09 4.37 -7.96
CA ASN A 120 -2.15 5.17 -7.32
C ASN A 120 -3.06 5.88 -8.32
N LYS A 121 -3.14 5.37 -9.55
CA LYS A 121 -4.03 5.89 -10.58
C LYS A 121 -5.32 5.10 -10.59
N VAL A 122 -6.45 5.78 -10.80
CA VAL A 122 -7.69 5.14 -11.19
C VAL A 122 -7.49 4.67 -12.63
N ALA A 123 -7.30 3.37 -12.80
CA ALA A 123 -7.07 2.74 -14.09
C ALA A 123 -7.66 1.33 -14.08
N SER A 124 -7.93 0.81 -15.27
CA SER A 124 -8.29 -0.60 -15.42
C SER A 124 -7.07 -1.49 -15.13
N GLN A 125 -7.33 -2.76 -14.79
CA GLN A 125 -6.30 -3.78 -14.62
C GLN A 125 -5.34 -3.82 -15.81
N GLN A 126 -5.89 -3.80 -17.04
CA GLN A 126 -5.10 -3.85 -18.26
C GLN A 126 -4.20 -2.62 -18.43
N ALA A 127 -4.70 -1.43 -18.12
CA ALA A 127 -3.92 -0.20 -18.19
C ALA A 127 -2.81 -0.17 -17.11
N ALA A 128 -3.09 -0.71 -15.92
CA ALA A 128 -2.09 -0.83 -14.86
C ALA A 128 -0.97 -1.81 -15.24
N ILE A 129 -1.31 -2.98 -15.80
CA ILE A 129 -0.34 -3.94 -16.34
C ILE A 129 0.50 -3.28 -17.44
N GLN A 130 -0.14 -2.57 -18.37
CA GLN A 130 0.57 -1.91 -19.46
C GLN A 130 1.57 -0.86 -18.95
N ALA A 131 1.24 -0.11 -17.90
CA ALA A 131 2.15 0.85 -17.30
C ALA A 131 3.43 0.19 -16.73
N TYR A 132 3.33 -1.02 -16.18
CA TYR A 132 4.50 -1.79 -15.75
C TYR A 132 5.31 -2.30 -16.95
N GLU A 133 4.66 -2.80 -18.01
CA GLU A 133 5.38 -3.19 -19.23
C GLU A 133 6.09 -2.00 -19.89
N ASP A 134 5.50 -0.81 -19.84
CA ASP A 134 6.14 0.40 -20.33
C ASP A 134 7.33 0.79 -19.45
N MET A 135 7.22 0.65 -18.12
CA MET A 135 8.36 0.86 -17.21
C MET A 135 9.51 -0.11 -17.48
N VAL A 136 9.22 -1.39 -17.75
CA VAL A 136 10.22 -2.39 -18.14
C VAL A 136 11.00 -1.91 -19.37
N LYS A 137 10.33 -1.36 -20.39
CA LYS A 137 11.01 -0.78 -21.58
C LYS A 137 11.92 0.39 -21.21
N GLN A 138 11.51 1.25 -20.27
CA GLN A 138 12.35 2.37 -19.80
C GLN A 138 13.61 1.86 -19.09
N VAL A 139 13.49 0.83 -18.25
CA VAL A 139 14.64 0.20 -17.58
C VAL A 139 15.55 -0.49 -18.60
N GLN A 140 15.00 -1.21 -19.57
CA GLN A 140 15.76 -1.89 -20.62
C GLN A 140 16.58 -0.92 -21.47
N ARG A 141 16.00 0.22 -21.85
CA ARG A 141 16.65 1.25 -22.68
C ARG A 141 17.75 2.02 -21.94
N SER A 142 17.66 2.14 -20.62
CA SER A 142 18.59 2.95 -19.81
C SER A 142 19.86 2.18 -19.45
N GLN A 143 21.02 2.81 -19.56
CA GLN A 143 22.31 2.25 -19.11
C GLN A 143 22.73 2.78 -17.75
N PHE A 144 22.44 4.05 -17.47
CA PHE A 144 22.69 4.75 -16.23
C PHE A 144 21.35 5.03 -15.57
N ILE A 145 21.17 4.54 -14.34
CA ILE A 145 19.90 4.61 -13.61
C ILE A 145 20.16 5.15 -12.21
N VAL A 146 19.42 6.18 -11.83
CA VAL A 146 19.42 6.72 -10.47
C VAL A 146 18.17 6.26 -9.75
N VAL A 147 18.36 5.65 -8.58
CA VAL A 147 17.29 5.33 -7.63
C VAL A 147 17.35 6.31 -6.48
N VAL A 148 16.26 7.02 -6.20
CA VAL A 148 16.19 8.05 -5.15
C VAL A 148 15.44 7.52 -3.94
N GLY A 149 16.17 7.33 -2.83
CA GLY A 149 15.66 6.89 -1.54
C GLY A 149 16.06 5.47 -1.16
N GLY A 150 16.99 5.31 -0.21
CA GLY A 150 17.48 4.02 0.29
C GLY A 150 16.62 3.35 1.38
N GLY A 151 15.31 3.58 1.40
CA GLY A 151 14.38 2.75 2.17
C GLY A 151 14.17 1.38 1.50
N SER A 152 13.34 0.51 2.08
CA SER A 152 13.15 -0.87 1.57
C SER A 152 12.82 -0.91 0.08
N ALA A 153 11.94 -0.03 -0.41
CA ALA A 153 11.59 0.03 -1.83
C ALA A 153 12.77 0.41 -2.74
N GLY A 154 13.63 1.36 -2.37
CA GLY A 154 14.76 1.73 -3.21
C GLY A 154 15.92 0.74 -3.16
N VAL A 155 16.12 0.11 -2.00
CA VAL A 155 17.03 -1.03 -1.85
C VAL A 155 16.61 -2.16 -2.79
N GLU A 156 15.34 -2.57 -2.73
CA GLU A 156 14.79 -3.61 -3.60
C GLU A 156 14.87 -3.22 -5.08
N MET A 157 14.50 -1.98 -5.44
CA MET A 157 14.54 -1.52 -6.82
C MET A 157 15.96 -1.60 -7.41
N ALA A 158 16.96 -1.11 -6.66
CA ALA A 158 18.36 -1.17 -7.09
C ALA A 158 18.84 -2.63 -7.24
N ALA A 159 18.43 -3.51 -6.32
CA ALA A 159 18.77 -4.92 -6.36
C ALA A 159 18.09 -5.68 -7.50
N GLU A 160 16.81 -5.43 -7.79
CA GLU A 160 16.06 -6.05 -8.89
C GLU A 160 16.71 -5.66 -10.23
N ILE A 161 17.03 -4.38 -10.45
CA ILE A 161 17.73 -3.94 -11.68
C ILE A 161 19.07 -4.66 -11.84
N LYS A 162 19.92 -4.70 -10.81
CA LYS A 162 21.24 -5.36 -10.90
C LYS A 162 21.17 -6.87 -10.96
N THR A 163 20.03 -7.47 -10.62
CA THR A 163 19.83 -8.92 -10.73
C THR A 163 19.54 -9.30 -12.17
N ASP A 164 18.64 -8.58 -12.84
CA ASP A 164 18.24 -8.88 -14.22
C ASP A 164 19.18 -8.24 -15.27
N TYR A 165 19.82 -7.14 -14.91
CA TYR A 165 20.74 -6.39 -15.77
C TYR A 165 22.06 -6.06 -15.05
N PRO A 166 22.95 -7.07 -14.84
CA PRO A 166 24.20 -6.90 -14.10
C PRO A 166 25.14 -5.83 -14.69
N ASP A 167 25.06 -5.55 -15.99
CA ASP A 167 25.94 -4.59 -16.68
C ASP A 167 25.45 -3.14 -16.62
N LYS A 168 24.26 -2.87 -16.08
CA LYS A 168 23.75 -1.50 -15.93
C LYS A 168 24.41 -0.79 -14.74
N GLU A 169 24.63 0.51 -14.90
CA GLU A 169 25.16 1.38 -13.84
C GLU A 169 24.00 1.92 -13.00
N VAL A 170 23.95 1.53 -11.72
CA VAL A 170 22.88 1.90 -10.81
C VAL A 170 23.46 2.69 -9.64
N THR A 171 22.97 3.92 -9.46
CA THR A 171 23.32 4.78 -8.34
C THR A 171 22.12 4.96 -7.41
N LEU A 172 22.25 4.53 -6.16
CA LEU A 172 21.25 4.74 -5.11
C LEU A 172 21.65 5.98 -4.28
N ILE A 173 20.80 7.01 -4.32
CA ILE A 173 20.99 8.26 -3.56
C ILE A 173 20.07 8.24 -2.36
N HIS A 174 20.63 8.41 -1.15
CA HIS A 174 19.85 8.41 0.09
C HIS A 174 20.34 9.47 1.09
N SER A 175 19.38 10.16 1.72
CA SER A 175 19.64 11.26 2.64
C SER A 175 20.17 10.83 4.01
N GLN A 176 20.29 9.53 4.27
CA GLN A 176 20.83 8.97 5.52
C GLN A 176 21.92 7.94 5.21
N VAL A 177 22.76 7.62 6.20
CA VAL A 177 23.74 6.52 6.09
C VAL A 177 23.04 5.15 6.12
N PRO A 178 22.16 4.86 7.10
CA PRO A 178 21.62 3.52 7.22
C PRO A 178 20.54 3.26 6.15
N LEU A 179 20.66 2.15 5.41
CA LEU A 179 19.69 1.72 4.41
C LEU A 179 18.54 0.90 5.03
N ALA A 180 17.46 0.72 4.27
CA ALA A 180 16.24 0.03 4.67
C ALA A 180 15.55 0.65 5.91
N ASP A 181 14.41 0.08 6.30
CA ASP A 181 13.56 0.61 7.37
C ASP A 181 14.28 0.65 8.72
N LYS A 182 14.01 1.72 9.50
CA LYS A 182 14.71 2.01 10.76
C LYS A 182 14.37 0.99 11.86
N GLU A 183 13.24 0.30 11.73
CA GLU A 183 12.77 -0.74 12.63
C GLU A 183 13.56 -2.05 12.47
N LEU A 184 14.30 -2.23 11.37
CA LEU A 184 15.18 -3.39 11.19
C LEU A 184 16.43 -3.30 12.06
N LEU A 185 16.93 -4.45 12.49
CA LEU A 185 18.16 -4.55 13.28
C LEU A 185 19.36 -3.95 12.52
N PRO A 186 20.28 -3.24 13.21
CA PRO A 186 21.46 -2.64 12.57
C PRO A 186 22.30 -3.62 11.75
N CYS A 187 22.46 -4.87 12.21
CA CYS A 187 23.19 -5.89 11.47
C CYS A 187 22.53 -6.28 10.14
N VAL A 188 21.18 -6.32 10.09
CA VAL A 188 20.42 -6.58 8.86
C VAL A 188 20.62 -5.43 7.87
N ARG A 189 20.57 -4.19 8.36
CA ARG A 189 20.78 -2.98 7.53
C ARG A 189 22.19 -2.90 6.97
N GLN A 190 23.18 -3.34 7.76
CA GLN A 190 24.56 -3.46 7.29
C GLN A 190 24.69 -4.55 6.21
N GLU A 191 24.11 -5.73 6.41
CA GLU A 191 24.15 -6.80 5.39
C GLU A 191 23.48 -6.38 4.09
N VAL A 192 22.34 -5.66 4.16
CA VAL A 192 21.70 -5.05 2.98
C VAL A 192 22.67 -4.16 2.21
N LYS A 193 23.40 -3.29 2.89
CA LYS A 193 24.42 -2.43 2.27
C LYS A 193 25.50 -3.27 1.58
N GLU A 194 26.04 -4.27 2.25
CA GLU A 194 27.08 -5.15 1.68
C GLU A 194 26.56 -5.92 0.45
N ILE A 195 25.31 -6.38 0.47
CA ILE A 195 24.67 -7.03 -0.70
C ILE A 195 24.60 -6.07 -1.89
N LEU A 196 24.17 -4.81 -1.69
CA LEU A 196 24.09 -3.83 -2.78
C LEU A 196 25.48 -3.50 -3.35
N LEU A 197 26.49 -3.33 -2.49
CA LEU A 197 27.87 -3.11 -2.92
C LEU A 197 28.42 -4.32 -3.71
N ARG A 198 28.19 -5.54 -3.24
CA ARG A 198 28.58 -6.78 -3.96
C ARG A 198 27.88 -6.91 -5.31
N LYS A 199 26.64 -6.41 -5.43
CA LYS A 199 25.91 -6.34 -6.70
C LYS A 199 26.42 -5.22 -7.62
N GLY A 200 27.33 -4.36 -7.17
CA GLY A 200 27.86 -3.25 -7.96
C GLY A 200 26.93 -2.03 -8.01
N VAL A 201 26.08 -1.83 -7.00
CA VAL A 201 25.30 -0.58 -6.85
C VAL A 201 26.22 0.49 -6.26
N GLN A 202 26.26 1.66 -6.90
CA GLN A 202 26.95 2.84 -6.38
C GLN A 202 26.05 3.50 -5.31
N LEU A 203 26.61 3.79 -4.13
CA LEU A 203 25.85 4.34 -3.01
C LEU A 203 26.29 5.77 -2.70
N LEU A 204 25.38 6.73 -2.89
CA LEU A 204 25.55 8.12 -2.42
C LEU A 204 24.70 8.33 -1.17
N LEU A 205 25.34 8.18 -0.01
CA LEU A 205 24.68 8.19 1.30
C LEU A 205 24.88 9.52 2.03
N SER A 206 23.93 9.86 2.89
CA SER A 206 23.83 11.18 3.52
C SER A 206 23.79 12.31 2.48
N GLU A 207 23.17 12.06 1.32
CA GLU A 207 23.00 13.01 0.23
C GLU A 207 21.52 13.07 -0.19
N ARG A 208 21.00 14.28 -0.37
CA ARG A 208 19.62 14.50 -0.77
C ARG A 208 19.57 15.14 -2.13
N VAL A 209 18.76 14.57 -3.03
CA VAL A 209 18.45 15.17 -4.32
C VAL A 209 17.73 16.51 -4.12
N THR A 210 18.22 17.58 -4.74
CA THR A 210 17.71 18.95 -4.56
C THR A 210 16.84 19.43 -5.73
N ASN A 211 17.08 18.94 -6.95
CA ASN A 211 16.34 19.35 -8.15
C ASN A 211 15.20 18.40 -8.52
N LEU A 212 14.63 17.67 -7.55
CA LEU A 212 13.65 16.60 -7.80
C LEU A 212 12.42 17.07 -8.59
N GLU A 213 11.98 18.32 -8.39
CA GLU A 213 10.82 18.91 -9.06
C GLU A 213 11.06 19.17 -10.56
N GLU A 214 12.33 19.24 -10.98
CA GLU A 214 12.74 19.46 -12.37
C GLU A 214 12.97 18.14 -13.13
N LEU A 215 13.01 17.01 -12.41
CA LEU A 215 13.34 15.70 -13.00
C LEU A 215 12.11 15.06 -13.63
N VAL A 216 12.30 14.54 -14.85
CA VAL A 216 11.34 13.60 -15.44
C VAL A 216 11.60 12.21 -14.84
N LEU A 217 10.60 11.68 -14.16
CA LEU A 217 10.67 10.40 -13.46
C LEU A 217 10.16 9.27 -14.35
N ASN A 218 10.78 8.08 -14.21
CA ASN A 218 10.32 6.83 -14.84
C ASN A 218 10.20 6.90 -16.38
N GLU A 219 10.95 7.79 -17.03
CA GLU A 219 11.01 7.92 -18.48
C GLU A 219 12.46 8.05 -18.91
N TYR A 220 12.86 7.32 -19.95
CA TYR A 220 14.19 7.43 -20.53
C TYR A 220 14.39 8.79 -21.18
N GLN A 221 15.52 9.42 -20.90
CA GLN A 221 16.05 10.55 -21.65
C GLN A 221 17.52 10.32 -21.95
N GLU A 222 18.04 10.91 -23.03
CA GLU A 222 19.47 10.76 -23.39
C GLU A 222 20.38 11.25 -22.26
N TYR A 223 19.97 12.32 -21.58
CA TYR A 223 20.71 12.92 -20.47
C TYR A 223 19.78 13.55 -19.45
N ILE A 224 19.94 13.14 -18.19
CA ILE A 224 19.32 13.72 -17.01
C ILE A 224 20.43 14.06 -16.03
N LYS A 225 20.40 15.26 -15.45
CA LYS A 225 21.34 15.68 -14.41
C LYS A 225 20.65 15.70 -13.06
N VAL A 226 21.08 14.83 -12.16
CA VAL A 226 20.61 14.79 -10.76
C VAL A 226 21.63 15.53 -9.89
N GLN A 227 21.15 16.46 -9.07
CA GLN A 227 22.01 17.26 -8.16
C GLN A 227 21.69 16.94 -6.70
N THR A 228 22.71 16.92 -5.85
CA THR A 228 22.56 16.72 -4.41
C THR A 228 22.84 17.97 -3.60
N ASP A 229 22.41 17.97 -2.33
CA ASP A 229 22.69 19.01 -1.35
C ASP A 229 24.18 19.12 -0.96
N LYS A 230 25.03 18.20 -1.43
CA LYS A 230 26.49 18.27 -1.32
C LYS A 230 27.19 18.78 -2.58
N GLY A 231 26.43 19.17 -3.60
CA GLY A 231 26.98 19.61 -4.88
C GLY A 231 27.45 18.46 -5.78
N THR A 232 27.18 17.20 -5.42
CA THR A 232 27.40 16.06 -6.32
C THR A 232 26.44 16.18 -7.50
N GLU A 233 26.96 15.94 -8.70
CA GLU A 233 26.18 15.88 -9.93
C GLU A 233 26.30 14.48 -10.55
N VAL A 234 25.16 13.85 -10.84
CA VAL A 234 25.09 12.52 -11.45
C VAL A 234 24.38 12.63 -12.79
N ALA A 235 25.09 12.29 -13.86
CA ALA A 235 24.51 12.10 -15.19
C ALA A 235 23.84 10.72 -15.28
N THR A 236 22.59 10.67 -15.75
CA THR A 236 21.80 9.43 -15.85
C THR A 236 20.88 9.47 -17.06
N ASN A 237 20.21 8.35 -17.37
CA ASN A 237 19.19 8.28 -18.42
C ASN A 237 17.79 8.01 -17.85
N LEU A 238 17.72 7.62 -16.57
CA LEU A 238 16.48 7.28 -15.89
C LEU A 238 16.60 7.59 -14.41
N VAL A 239 15.52 8.16 -13.86
CA VAL A 239 15.38 8.44 -12.43
C VAL A 239 14.14 7.73 -11.91
N ILE A 240 14.32 6.92 -10.86
CA ILE A 240 13.24 6.17 -10.20
C ILE A 240 13.14 6.65 -8.76
N LEU A 241 11.97 7.16 -8.39
CA LEU A 241 11.71 7.68 -7.05
C LEU A 241 11.15 6.58 -6.15
N CYS A 242 11.76 6.36 -4.98
CA CYS A 242 11.39 5.31 -4.04
C CYS A 242 11.18 5.82 -2.60
N ASN A 243 10.86 7.11 -2.44
CA ASN A 243 10.57 7.74 -1.14
C ASN A 243 9.20 8.44 -1.13
N GLY A 244 8.81 9.05 -0.01
CA GLY A 244 7.64 9.94 0.02
C GLY A 244 6.28 9.24 0.12
N ILE A 245 6.22 8.08 0.79
CA ILE A 245 4.94 7.44 1.14
C ILE A 245 4.07 8.38 1.97
N LYS A 246 2.77 8.44 1.67
CA LYS A 246 1.75 9.23 2.39
C LYS A 246 0.54 8.38 2.72
N ILE A 247 0.00 8.51 3.93
CA ILE A 247 -1.22 7.80 4.34
C ILE A 247 -2.42 8.35 3.56
N ASN A 248 -3.30 7.45 3.10
CA ASN A 248 -4.50 7.81 2.35
C ASN A 248 -5.66 8.17 3.30
N SER A 249 -5.64 9.40 3.82
CA SER A 249 -6.63 9.87 4.80
C SER A 249 -7.86 10.57 4.20
N ALA A 250 -7.83 10.93 2.92
CA ALA A 250 -8.87 11.75 2.28
C ALA A 250 -10.31 11.20 2.46
N ALA A 251 -10.47 9.87 2.46
CA ALA A 251 -11.77 9.22 2.62
C ALA A 251 -12.41 9.44 4.00
N TYR A 252 -11.60 9.69 5.04
CA TYR A 252 -12.04 9.66 6.43
C TYR A 252 -11.62 10.89 7.25
N CYS A 253 -10.72 11.73 6.73
CA CYS A 253 -10.08 12.77 7.55
C CYS A 253 -11.09 13.74 8.18
N SER A 254 -12.10 14.18 7.43
CA SER A 254 -13.16 15.08 7.92
C SER A 254 -14.11 14.42 8.92
N ALA A 255 -14.28 13.09 8.86
CA ALA A 255 -15.16 12.37 9.78
C ALA A 255 -14.49 12.08 11.14
N PHE A 256 -13.15 12.09 11.20
CA PHE A 256 -12.38 11.65 12.35
C PHE A 256 -11.27 12.64 12.74
N GLU A 257 -11.43 13.94 12.50
CA GLU A 257 -10.36 14.95 12.63
C GLU A 257 -9.58 14.88 13.95
N ASN A 258 -10.27 14.67 15.09
CA ASN A 258 -9.64 14.57 16.42
C ASN A 258 -9.06 13.18 16.74
N LYS A 259 -9.19 12.22 15.83
CA LYS A 259 -8.68 10.83 15.95
C LYS A 259 -7.53 10.54 14.99
N LEU A 260 -6.96 11.56 14.36
CA LEU A 260 -5.81 11.41 13.48
C LEU A 260 -4.49 11.61 14.23
N ALA A 261 -3.50 10.78 13.90
CA ALA A 261 -2.09 11.07 14.14
C ALA A 261 -1.60 12.17 13.19
N SER A 262 -0.42 12.74 13.47
CA SER A 262 0.15 13.84 12.69
C SER A 262 0.42 13.50 11.22
N ASN A 263 0.56 12.21 10.89
CA ASN A 263 0.74 11.69 9.54
C ASN A 263 -0.58 11.32 8.83
N GLY A 264 -1.74 11.55 9.47
CA GLY A 264 -3.06 11.23 8.93
C GLY A 264 -3.54 9.80 9.20
N ALA A 265 -2.77 8.96 9.91
CA ALA A 265 -3.25 7.64 10.34
C ALA A 265 -4.33 7.76 11.42
N LEU A 266 -5.28 6.82 11.45
CA LEU A 266 -6.34 6.75 12.46
C LEU A 266 -5.81 6.13 13.75
N ARG A 267 -6.01 6.81 14.87
CA ARG A 267 -5.74 6.25 16.20
C ARG A 267 -6.75 5.14 16.49
N VAL A 268 -6.21 3.99 16.87
CA VAL A 268 -6.98 2.79 17.18
C VAL A 268 -6.68 2.28 18.58
N ASN A 269 -7.66 1.65 19.21
CA ASN A 269 -7.46 0.92 20.46
C ASN A 269 -6.84 -0.47 20.21
N GLU A 270 -6.66 -1.25 21.29
CA GLU A 270 -6.11 -2.61 21.23
C GLU A 270 -6.97 -3.61 20.43
N PHE A 271 -8.21 -3.27 20.08
CA PHE A 271 -9.11 -4.08 19.26
C PHE A 271 -9.13 -3.65 17.78
N LEU A 272 -8.24 -2.71 17.40
CA LEU A 272 -8.17 -2.04 16.09
C LEU A 272 -9.40 -1.20 15.74
N GLN A 273 -10.23 -0.88 16.73
CA GLN A 273 -11.35 0.04 16.58
C GLN A 273 -10.82 1.48 16.58
N VAL A 274 -11.36 2.32 15.70
CA VAL A 274 -11.08 3.77 15.72
C VAL A 274 -11.54 4.32 17.06
N GLU A 275 -10.69 5.10 17.72
CA GLU A 275 -10.97 5.63 19.06
C GLU A 275 -12.35 6.32 19.13
N GLY A 276 -13.22 5.86 20.02
CA GLY A 276 -14.58 6.38 20.19
C GLY A 276 -15.67 5.71 19.34
N HIS A 277 -15.32 4.74 18.49
CA HIS A 277 -16.26 4.05 17.61
C HIS A 277 -16.13 2.53 17.73
N SER A 278 -17.13 1.85 18.31
CA SER A 278 -17.10 0.41 18.53
C SER A 278 -17.35 -0.42 17.26
N ASN A 279 -17.91 0.18 16.20
CA ASN A 279 -18.25 -0.47 14.94
C ASN A 279 -17.39 -0.01 13.76
N VAL A 280 -16.38 0.84 13.98
CA VAL A 280 -15.46 1.29 12.94
C VAL A 280 -14.04 0.82 13.28
N TYR A 281 -13.39 0.18 12.32
CA TYR A 281 -12.03 -0.36 12.45
C TYR A 281 -11.11 0.30 11.43
N ALA A 282 -9.82 0.42 11.77
CA ALA A 282 -8.78 0.81 10.82
C ALA A 282 -7.67 -0.25 10.81
N ILE A 283 -7.23 -0.65 9.61
CA ILE A 283 -6.23 -1.72 9.43
C ILE A 283 -5.18 -1.35 8.38
N GLY A 284 -4.00 -1.96 8.51
CA GLY A 284 -2.88 -1.72 7.58
C GLY A 284 -2.27 -0.33 7.78
N ASP A 285 -1.73 0.27 6.71
CA ASP A 285 -0.96 1.51 6.82
C ASP A 285 -1.76 2.68 7.40
N CYS A 286 -3.08 2.73 7.19
CA CYS A 286 -3.93 3.82 7.69
C CYS A 286 -4.25 3.74 9.20
N ALA A 287 -3.86 2.66 9.88
CA ALA A 287 -3.98 2.54 11.33
C ALA A 287 -2.70 3.01 12.03
N ASP A 288 -2.84 3.80 13.10
CA ASP A 288 -1.73 4.29 13.92
C ASP A 288 -1.26 3.22 14.94
N VAL A 289 -0.83 2.09 14.41
CA VAL A 289 -0.20 1.01 15.16
C VAL A 289 1.32 1.16 15.08
N LYS A 290 1.99 1.10 16.24
CA LYS A 290 3.45 1.25 16.40
C LYS A 290 4.20 -0.02 15.98
N GLU A 291 4.30 -0.23 14.68
CA GLU A 291 4.98 -1.37 14.06
C GLU A 291 5.45 -1.00 12.64
N PRO A 292 6.37 -1.77 12.03
CA PRO A 292 6.68 -1.62 10.62
C PRO A 292 5.43 -1.84 9.77
N LYS A 293 5.19 -0.96 8.80
CA LYS A 293 4.05 -1.07 7.89
C LYS A 293 4.32 -2.14 6.84
N MET A 294 3.70 -3.31 7.02
CA MET A 294 3.92 -4.49 6.19
C MET A 294 2.59 -5.11 5.73
N ALA A 295 2.61 -5.68 4.52
CA ALA A 295 1.51 -6.48 3.99
C ALA A 295 1.11 -7.63 4.93
N TYR A 296 2.11 -8.24 5.57
CA TYR A 296 1.91 -9.31 6.56
C TYR A 296 1.06 -8.84 7.76
N HIS A 297 1.42 -7.72 8.39
CA HIS A 297 0.66 -7.16 9.50
C HIS A 297 -0.74 -6.73 9.10
N ALA A 298 -0.93 -6.17 7.89
CA ALA A 298 -2.26 -5.86 7.38
C ALA A 298 -3.19 -7.10 7.34
N GLY A 299 -2.64 -8.29 7.03
CA GLY A 299 -3.38 -9.55 7.11
C GLY A 299 -3.70 -10.00 8.55
N LEU A 300 -2.78 -9.79 9.50
CA LEU A 300 -3.03 -10.06 10.92
C LEU A 300 -4.11 -9.13 11.48
N HIS A 301 -4.06 -7.84 11.14
CA HIS A 301 -5.09 -6.87 11.48
C HIS A 301 -6.47 -7.30 11.00
N ALA A 302 -6.58 -7.71 9.73
CA ALA A 302 -7.83 -8.21 9.17
C ALA A 302 -8.39 -9.39 9.96
N SER A 303 -7.52 -10.32 10.38
CA SER A 303 -7.91 -11.50 11.15
C SER A 303 -8.48 -11.14 12.53
N VAL A 304 -7.91 -10.14 13.21
CA VAL A 304 -8.43 -9.63 14.48
C VAL A 304 -9.76 -8.91 14.27
N VAL A 305 -9.85 -8.03 13.28
CA VAL A 305 -11.06 -7.24 13.02
C VAL A 305 -12.25 -8.12 12.63
N VAL A 306 -12.07 -9.09 11.73
CA VAL A 306 -13.16 -10.01 11.34
C VAL A 306 -13.62 -10.85 12.54
N ALA A 307 -12.69 -11.34 13.36
CA ALA A 307 -13.06 -12.02 14.60
C ALA A 307 -13.83 -11.11 15.57
N ASN A 308 -13.47 -9.83 15.65
CA ASN A 308 -14.12 -8.85 16.52
C ASN A 308 -15.52 -8.45 16.03
N ILE A 309 -15.76 -8.39 14.72
CA ILE A 309 -17.10 -8.20 14.16
C ILE A 309 -18.00 -9.40 14.48
N VAL A 310 -17.47 -10.63 14.40
CA VAL A 310 -18.23 -11.83 14.81
C VAL A 310 -18.47 -11.85 16.33
N ASN A 311 -17.50 -11.40 17.12
CA ASN A 311 -17.66 -11.38 18.57
C ASN A 311 -18.63 -10.29 19.03
N SER A 312 -18.62 -9.10 18.42
CA SER A 312 -19.56 -8.01 18.75
C SER A 312 -21.01 -8.44 18.52
N THR A 313 -21.28 -9.08 17.38
CA THR A 313 -22.63 -9.58 17.02
C THR A 313 -23.10 -10.71 17.92
N LYS A 314 -22.18 -11.49 18.51
CA LYS A 314 -22.47 -12.58 19.44
C LYS A 314 -22.32 -12.20 20.92
N GLN A 315 -22.08 -10.91 21.23
CA GLN A 315 -21.80 -10.41 22.58
C GLN A 315 -20.68 -11.18 23.31
N ARG A 316 -19.65 -11.56 22.55
CA ARG A 316 -18.45 -12.24 23.07
C ARG A 316 -17.33 -11.23 23.32
N PRO A 317 -16.36 -11.54 24.20
CA PRO A 317 -15.18 -10.70 24.39
C PRO A 317 -14.43 -10.44 23.08
N LEU A 318 -13.99 -9.20 22.87
CA LEU A 318 -13.15 -8.84 21.74
C LEU A 318 -11.72 -9.38 21.92
N LYS A 319 -11.08 -9.72 20.81
CA LYS A 319 -9.68 -10.12 20.71
C LYS A 319 -8.80 -8.88 20.58
N THR A 320 -7.72 -8.85 21.34
CA THR A 320 -6.71 -7.79 21.27
C THR A 320 -5.69 -8.09 20.17
N TYR A 321 -5.17 -7.04 19.55
CA TYR A 321 -4.00 -7.07 18.68
C TYR A 321 -2.78 -6.60 19.46
N LYS A 322 -1.70 -7.37 19.38
CA LYS A 322 -0.40 -7.03 19.95
C LYS A 322 0.65 -7.12 18.84
N PRO A 323 1.29 -6.01 18.46
CA PRO A 323 2.39 -5.99 17.48
C PRO A 323 3.58 -6.85 17.89
#